data_AF-A0A368XPL4-F1
#
_entry.id   AF-A0A368XPL4-F1
#
_cell.length_a   1.000
_cell.length_b   1.000
_cell.length_c   1.000
_cell.angle_alpha   90.00
_cell.angle_beta   90.00
_cell.angle_gamma   90.00
#
_symmetry.space_group_name_H-M   'P 1'
#
loop_
_entity.id
_entity.type
_entity.pdbx_description
1 polymer ?
#
loop_
_entity_poly.entity_id
_entity_poly.type
_entity_poly.pdbx_seq_one_letter_code
_entity_poly.pdbx_strand_id
1 'polypeptide(L)'
;MHTLYWFTRDLRLHDNPALLAAARSDMLLCVFVVDPRWFTGDRFQCRALGDHRWRFLWQSLMALERSLRPLGQRLHIAWGEPEIVLPELAREHGVQRLIRSRLPGTEEAVQWQALKTRLPEVTFQQFETLGMIAEGQLPMELAELPDTFSQFRKQVEKAEQPDHTLRIRTVSALPPPPGFPEDNRGQCPPIPEPIHRSPFTGGEEAGLAQLQAFVFGQHRIANYKETRNALDDWGSSSKFSPWLANGCLSVREVVAAIEQYERQHTRNDSTYWLWFELLWREYFYWYALKHGGRLFSRDGVQRKRRPVTFYGHRFKAWCEGNTQYPIVNAAMNQLRETGYISNRARQLVASCLINELELDWRYGAAWFEQQLVDYDVASNYGNWQYLAGVGADPRGLRQFNLDKQAQQYDPEGAFVHRWQGEAQQPVGLHTVDAADWPIS
;
A
#
# COMPACT_ATOMS: atom_id res chain seq x y z
N MET A 1 20.93 -10.21 25.85
CA MET A 1 20.10 -9.13 25.32
C MET A 1 18.78 -9.66 24.79
N HIS A 2 17.69 -9.17 25.37
CA HIS A 2 16.31 -9.54 25.03
C HIS A 2 15.74 -8.57 24.00
N THR A 3 15.19 -9.07 22.90
CA THR A 3 14.69 -8.23 21.80
C THR A 3 13.23 -8.49 21.50
N LEU A 4 12.47 -7.40 21.35
CA LEU A 4 11.14 -7.42 20.76
C LEU A 4 11.25 -6.95 19.31
N TYR A 5 10.82 -7.78 18.38
CA TYR A 5 10.68 -7.40 16.98
C TYR A 5 9.20 -7.19 16.67
N TRP A 6 8.85 -5.92 16.43
CA TRP A 6 7.52 -5.51 16.05
C TRP A 6 7.38 -5.58 14.53
N PHE A 7 6.76 -6.65 14.06
CA PHE A 7 6.31 -6.79 12.67
C PHE A 7 5.21 -5.78 12.38
N THR A 8 5.29 -5.17 11.20
CA THR A 8 4.36 -4.17 10.70
C THR A 8 4.05 -4.47 9.23
N ARG A 9 4.64 -3.72 8.29
CA ARG A 9 4.48 -3.93 6.83
C ARG A 9 5.64 -4.72 6.23
N ASP A 10 6.18 -5.67 6.98
CA ASP A 10 7.36 -6.48 6.67
C ASP A 10 7.12 -7.96 6.98
N LEU A 11 5.93 -8.45 6.62
CA LEU A 11 5.43 -9.79 6.96
C LEU A 11 6.07 -10.91 6.12
N ARG A 12 7.39 -11.04 6.20
CA ARG A 12 8.21 -12.02 5.46
C ARG A 12 9.50 -12.37 6.20
N LEU A 13 10.09 -13.51 5.83
CA LEU A 13 11.41 -13.94 6.29
C LEU A 13 12.52 -13.60 5.28
N HIS A 14 12.26 -13.68 3.97
CA HIS A 14 13.24 -13.34 2.95
C HIS A 14 13.57 -11.84 2.96
N ASP A 15 14.83 -11.51 2.71
CA ASP A 15 15.29 -10.13 2.52
C ASP A 15 14.78 -9.15 3.60
N ASN A 16 14.88 -9.56 4.86
CA ASN A 16 14.38 -8.78 6.00
C ASN A 16 15.56 -8.36 6.92
N PRO A 17 16.15 -7.17 6.71
CA PRO A 17 17.27 -6.70 7.55
C PRO A 17 16.87 -6.46 9.01
N ALA A 18 15.61 -6.09 9.27
CA ALA A 18 15.10 -5.92 10.63
C ALA A 18 15.07 -7.26 11.39
N LEU A 19 14.57 -8.32 10.75
CA LEU A 19 14.58 -9.67 11.30
C LEU A 19 16.01 -10.19 11.50
N LEU A 20 16.91 -9.96 10.53
CA LEU A 20 18.31 -10.38 10.66
C LEU A 20 19.00 -9.69 11.84
N ALA A 21 18.70 -8.41 12.08
CA ALA A 21 19.20 -7.71 13.26
C ALA A 21 18.57 -8.23 14.56
N ALA A 22 17.27 -8.54 14.54
CA ALA A 22 16.55 -9.09 15.68
C ALA A 22 16.99 -10.52 16.04
N ALA A 23 17.47 -11.29 15.07
CA ALA A 23 18.03 -12.62 15.28
C ALA A 23 19.36 -12.59 16.07
N ARG A 24 20.02 -11.43 16.19
CA ARG A 24 21.26 -11.26 16.96
C ARG A 24 20.95 -10.93 18.43
N SER A 25 20.25 -11.84 19.09
CA SER A 25 19.75 -11.69 20.46
C SER A 25 19.78 -13.02 21.19
N ASP A 26 19.80 -13.00 22.52
CA ASP A 26 19.74 -14.22 23.33
C ASP A 26 18.30 -14.74 23.45
N MET A 27 17.33 -13.82 23.35
CA MET A 27 15.89 -14.07 23.34
C MET A 27 15.23 -13.13 22.33
N LEU A 28 14.27 -13.65 21.57
CA LEU A 28 13.50 -12.90 20.58
C LEU A 28 11.99 -13.10 20.78
N LEU A 29 11.27 -11.99 20.91
CA LEU A 29 9.81 -11.96 20.88
C LEU A 29 9.33 -11.30 19.57
N CYS A 30 8.71 -12.09 18.69
CA CYS A 30 8.09 -11.59 17.46
C CYS A 30 6.63 -11.19 17.70
N VAL A 31 6.31 -9.92 17.51
CA VAL A 31 4.98 -9.36 17.82
C VAL A 31 4.38 -8.67 16.60
N PHE A 32 3.08 -8.86 16.38
CA PHE A 32 2.24 -8.01 15.55
C PHE A 32 1.09 -7.48 16.40
N VAL A 33 0.80 -6.19 16.33
CA VAL A 33 -0.31 -5.57 17.08
C VAL A 33 -1.40 -5.14 16.10
N VAL A 34 -2.59 -5.70 16.28
CA VAL A 34 -3.81 -5.30 15.60
C VAL A 34 -4.42 -4.14 16.39
N ASP A 35 -4.37 -2.95 15.80
CA ASP A 35 -4.84 -1.71 16.43
C ASP A 35 -6.37 -1.55 16.28
N PRO A 36 -7.14 -1.45 17.37
CA PRO A 36 -8.59 -1.26 17.32
C PRO A 36 -9.02 -0.03 16.52
N ARG A 37 -8.18 1.02 16.48
CA ARG A 37 -8.45 2.27 15.75
C ARG A 37 -8.52 2.07 14.24
N TRP A 38 -8.00 0.96 13.71
CA TRP A 38 -8.12 0.67 12.28
C TRP A 38 -9.56 0.43 11.83
N PHE A 39 -10.44 0.02 12.75
CA PHE A 39 -11.80 -0.40 12.45
C PHE A 39 -12.84 0.69 12.74
N THR A 40 -12.41 1.85 13.26
CA THR A 40 -13.29 2.99 13.54
C THR A 40 -13.48 3.88 12.30
N GLY A 41 -14.71 4.33 12.06
CA GLY A 41 -15.09 5.13 10.88
C GLY A 41 -15.12 6.64 11.12
N ASP A 42 -14.03 7.22 11.61
CA ASP A 42 -13.94 8.63 12.02
C ASP A 42 -13.26 9.55 10.99
N ARG A 43 -12.60 8.99 9.97
CA ARG A 43 -11.82 9.76 8.98
C ARG A 43 -12.51 9.85 7.64
N PHE A 44 -12.97 11.04 7.29
CA PHE A 44 -13.61 11.29 5.99
C PHE A 44 -14.73 10.28 5.67
N GLN A 45 -15.50 9.89 6.71
CA GLN A 45 -16.57 8.88 6.62
C GLN A 45 -16.11 7.47 6.24
N CYS A 46 -14.81 7.19 6.40
CA CYS A 46 -14.19 5.92 6.06
C CYS A 46 -13.48 5.32 7.29
N ARG A 47 -13.37 3.98 7.30
CA ARG A 47 -12.50 3.22 8.20
C ARG A 47 -11.08 3.22 7.66
N ALA A 48 -10.08 3.24 8.55
CA ALA A 48 -8.70 3.13 8.13
C ALA A 48 -8.38 1.75 7.54
N LEU A 49 -9.08 0.68 7.91
CA LEU A 49 -8.92 -0.68 7.38
C LEU A 49 -10.27 -1.33 7.08
N GLY A 50 -10.51 -1.61 5.80
CA GLY A 50 -11.68 -2.35 5.34
C GLY A 50 -11.46 -3.85 5.24
N ASP A 51 -12.56 -4.54 4.95
CA ASP A 51 -12.71 -5.99 5.03
C ASP A 51 -11.78 -6.75 4.07
N HIS A 52 -11.55 -6.23 2.87
CA HIS A 52 -10.64 -6.83 1.88
C HIS A 52 -9.20 -6.90 2.37
N ARG A 53 -8.70 -5.76 2.88
CA ARG A 53 -7.35 -5.70 3.43
C ARG A 53 -7.24 -6.43 4.76
N TRP A 54 -8.29 -6.42 5.59
CA TRP A 54 -8.32 -7.21 6.82
C TRP A 54 -8.11 -8.70 6.55
N ARG A 55 -8.88 -9.26 5.60
CA ARG A 55 -8.76 -10.66 5.18
C ARG A 55 -7.35 -10.98 4.68
N PHE A 56 -6.82 -10.16 3.78
CA PHE A 56 -5.49 -10.36 3.22
C PHE A 56 -4.39 -10.25 4.29
N LEU A 57 -4.48 -9.26 5.19
CA LEU A 57 -3.58 -9.11 6.32
C LEU A 57 -3.61 -10.33 7.23
N TRP A 58 -4.79 -10.82 7.62
CA TRP A 58 -4.89 -12.00 8.47
C TRP A 58 -4.27 -13.25 7.83
N GLN A 59 -4.54 -13.49 6.54
CA GLN A 59 -3.88 -14.56 5.79
C GLN A 59 -2.36 -14.42 5.80
N SER A 60 -1.84 -13.19 5.62
CA SER A 60 -0.40 -12.90 5.72
C SER A 60 0.17 -13.19 7.11
N LEU A 61 -0.54 -12.81 8.19
CA LEU A 61 -0.12 -13.08 9.57
C LEU A 61 -0.08 -14.58 9.87
N MET A 62 -1.09 -15.32 9.44
CA MET A 62 -1.13 -16.79 9.60
C MET A 62 -0.06 -17.49 8.75
N ALA A 63 0.26 -16.97 7.56
CA ALA A 63 1.38 -17.47 6.77
C ALA A 63 2.73 -17.22 7.49
N LEU A 64 2.96 -16.01 8.00
CA LEU A 64 4.17 -15.68 8.75
C LEU A 64 4.33 -16.52 10.02
N GLU A 65 3.24 -16.73 10.78
CA GLU A 65 3.25 -17.58 11.97
C GLU A 65 3.69 -19.01 11.64
N ARG A 66 3.16 -19.58 10.55
CA ARG A 66 3.56 -20.92 10.06
C ARG A 66 5.03 -20.95 9.65
N SER A 67 5.53 -19.90 8.98
CA SER A 67 6.93 -19.82 8.55
C SER A 67 7.92 -19.63 9.71
N LEU A 68 7.50 -19.05 10.83
CA LEU A 68 8.35 -18.88 12.02
C LEU A 68 8.52 -20.16 12.84
N ARG A 69 7.53 -21.07 12.83
CA ARG A 69 7.54 -22.31 13.63
C ARG A 69 8.79 -23.19 13.39
N PRO A 70 9.20 -23.49 12.14
CA PRO A 70 10.38 -24.30 11.87
C PRO A 70 11.69 -23.64 12.35
N LEU A 71 11.69 -22.32 12.54
CA LEU A 71 12.84 -21.57 13.04
C LEU A 71 12.90 -21.48 14.57
N GLY A 72 12.01 -22.19 15.28
CA GLY A 72 11.93 -22.17 16.74
C GLY A 72 11.20 -20.93 17.30
N GLN A 73 10.48 -20.18 16.45
CA GLN A 73 9.77 -18.95 16.83
C GLN A 73 8.26 -19.06 16.61
N ARG A 74 7.53 -18.07 17.15
CA ARG A 74 6.08 -17.90 16.95
C ARG A 74 5.77 -16.42 16.77
N LEU A 75 4.73 -16.12 16.02
CA LEU A 75 4.20 -14.76 15.95
C LEU A 75 3.17 -14.57 17.06
N HIS A 76 3.45 -13.68 18.01
CA HIS A 76 2.45 -13.20 18.95
C HIS A 76 1.62 -12.11 18.26
N ILE A 77 0.34 -12.37 18.02
CA ILE A 77 -0.60 -11.38 17.46
C ILE A 77 -1.43 -10.87 18.62
N ALA A 78 -1.25 -9.59 18.96
CA ALA A 78 -1.98 -8.94 20.03
C ALA A 78 -3.08 -8.03 19.48
N TRP A 79 -4.21 -7.95 20.17
CA TRP A 79 -5.23 -6.93 19.98
C TRP A 79 -5.03 -5.79 20.98
N GLY A 80 -4.95 -4.54 20.52
CA GLY A 80 -4.81 -3.38 21.39
C GLY A 80 -4.02 -2.23 20.77
N GLU A 81 -3.87 -1.12 21.49
CA GLU A 81 -3.05 0.00 21.02
C GLU A 81 -1.56 -0.35 21.15
N PRO A 82 -0.74 -0.23 20.08
CA PRO A 82 0.69 -0.56 20.13
C PRO A 82 1.44 0.13 21.26
N GLU A 83 1.09 1.39 21.54
CA GLU A 83 1.69 2.17 22.60
C GLU A 83 1.35 1.68 24.02
N ILE A 84 0.36 0.80 24.19
CA ILE A 84 0.00 0.16 25.47
C ILE A 84 0.60 -1.26 25.51
N VAL A 85 0.30 -2.06 24.49
CA VAL A 85 0.67 -3.48 24.41
C VAL A 85 2.18 -3.67 24.40
N LEU A 86 2.92 -2.91 23.58
CA LEU A 86 4.36 -3.12 23.43
C LEU A 86 5.13 -2.77 24.72
N PRO A 87 4.82 -1.68 25.45
CA PRO A 87 5.42 -1.43 26.75
C PRO A 87 5.10 -2.46 27.83
N GLU A 88 3.91 -3.06 27.82
CA GLU A 88 3.56 -4.14 28.75
C GLU A 88 4.43 -5.38 28.48
N LEU A 89 4.46 -5.85 27.22
CA LEU A 89 5.31 -6.97 26.80
C LEU A 89 6.79 -6.71 27.05
N ALA A 90 7.25 -5.47 26.84
CA ALA A 90 8.63 -5.09 27.05
C ALA A 90 9.04 -5.23 28.52
N ARG A 91 8.20 -4.79 29.45
CA ARG A 91 8.45 -4.89 30.89
C ARG A 91 8.34 -6.34 31.39
N GLU A 92 7.31 -7.06 30.94
CA GLU A 92 7.07 -8.46 31.30
C GLU A 92 8.27 -9.36 30.97
N HIS A 93 8.86 -9.18 29.79
CA HIS A 93 9.94 -10.04 29.32
C HIS A 93 11.34 -9.42 29.43
N GLY A 94 11.47 -8.29 30.13
CA GLY A 94 12.74 -7.58 30.32
C GLY A 94 13.43 -7.23 29.00
N VAL A 95 12.65 -6.77 28.01
CA VAL A 95 13.14 -6.38 26.68
C VAL A 95 14.09 -5.20 26.82
N GLN A 96 15.26 -5.31 26.19
CA GLN A 96 16.30 -4.28 26.20
C GLN A 96 16.43 -3.59 24.84
N ARG A 97 15.85 -4.19 23.79
CA ARG A 97 15.90 -3.70 22.42
C ARG A 97 14.56 -3.90 21.73
N LEU A 98 14.06 -2.84 21.08
CA LEU A 98 12.86 -2.90 20.25
C LEU A 98 13.22 -2.54 18.81
N ILE A 99 12.96 -3.48 17.90
CA ILE A 99 13.24 -3.35 16.47
C ILE A 99 11.92 -3.27 15.70
N ARG A 100 11.86 -2.45 14.66
CA ARG A 100 10.81 -2.52 13.63
C ARG A 100 11.32 -2.08 12.26
N SER A 101 10.48 -2.24 11.25
CA SER A 101 10.66 -1.56 9.97
C SER A 101 10.38 -0.05 10.05
N ARG A 102 11.12 0.75 9.28
CA ARG A 102 10.83 2.18 9.13
C ARG A 102 9.61 2.36 8.23
N LEU A 103 8.62 3.09 8.73
CA LEU A 103 7.34 3.34 8.06
C LEU A 103 7.23 4.83 7.69
N PRO A 104 6.62 5.17 6.54
CA PRO A 104 6.58 6.54 6.05
C PRO A 104 5.37 7.36 6.57
N GLY A 105 4.40 6.72 7.22
CA GLY A 105 3.19 7.37 7.72
C GLY A 105 3.39 8.14 9.02
N THR A 106 2.57 9.17 9.23
CA THR A 106 2.67 10.06 10.40
C THR A 106 2.16 9.40 11.68
N GLU A 107 1.18 8.50 11.57
CA GLU A 107 0.60 7.82 12.73
C GLU A 107 1.60 6.84 13.31
N GLU A 108 2.24 6.08 12.43
CA GLU A 108 3.27 5.13 12.77
C GLU A 108 4.52 5.85 13.33
N ALA A 109 4.78 7.10 12.92
CA ALA A 109 5.80 7.96 13.50
C ALA A 109 5.41 8.43 14.93
N VAL A 110 4.17 8.85 15.15
CA VAL A 110 3.66 9.24 16.48
C VAL A 110 3.71 8.05 17.44
N GLN A 111 3.23 6.87 17.04
CA GLN A 111 3.31 5.65 17.83
C GLN A 111 4.76 5.32 18.22
N TRP A 112 5.71 5.46 17.30
CA TRP A 112 7.13 5.21 17.59
C TRP A 112 7.70 6.14 18.65
N GLN A 113 7.38 7.44 18.57
CA GLN A 113 7.84 8.41 19.54
C GLN A 113 7.19 8.16 20.91
N ALA A 114 5.89 7.83 20.94
CA ALA A 114 5.20 7.47 22.16
C ALA A 114 5.85 6.25 22.86
N LEU A 115 6.25 5.23 22.09
CA LEU A 115 6.98 4.07 22.63
C LEU A 115 8.33 4.46 23.22
N LYS A 116 9.12 5.30 22.52
CA LYS A 116 10.40 5.81 23.02
C LYS A 116 10.23 6.58 24.34
N THR A 117 9.18 7.39 24.45
CA THR A 117 8.88 8.12 25.69
C THR A 117 8.47 7.19 26.83
N ARG A 118 7.74 6.09 26.55
CA ARG A 118 7.24 5.14 27.56
C ARG A 118 8.28 4.10 28.01
N LEU A 119 9.35 3.90 27.24
CA LEU A 119 10.41 2.93 27.48
C LEU A 119 11.81 3.57 27.30
N PRO A 120 12.18 4.60 28.07
CA PRO A 120 13.45 5.31 27.88
C PRO A 120 14.71 4.43 28.05
N GLU A 121 14.58 3.30 28.76
CA GLU A 121 15.64 2.32 28.99
C GLU A 121 15.86 1.33 27.82
N VAL A 122 14.92 1.26 26.87
CA VAL A 122 14.96 0.32 25.76
C VAL A 122 15.71 0.94 24.57
N THR A 123 16.59 0.17 23.93
CA THR A 123 17.24 0.59 22.68
C THR A 123 16.28 0.44 21.50
N PHE A 124 15.95 1.54 20.83
CA PHE A 124 15.07 1.54 19.66
C PHE A 124 15.84 1.53 18.34
N GLN A 125 15.51 0.62 17.42
CA GLN A 125 16.13 0.53 16.11
C GLN A 125 15.08 0.41 14.99
N GLN A 126 15.35 1.03 13.85
CA GLN A 126 14.54 0.93 12.64
C GLN A 126 15.41 0.56 11.46
N PHE A 127 14.84 -0.17 10.51
CA PHE A 127 15.52 -0.58 9.28
C PHE A 127 14.64 -0.31 8.06
N GLU A 128 15.24 0.08 6.94
CA GLU A 128 14.58 0.21 5.64
C GLU A 128 14.33 -1.18 5.02
N THR A 129 13.10 -1.67 5.17
CA THR A 129 12.68 -2.97 4.61
C THR A 129 11.68 -2.86 3.47
N LEU A 130 11.07 -1.68 3.30
CA LEU A 130 9.99 -1.46 2.35
C LEU A 130 10.50 -1.03 0.97
N GLY A 131 11.64 -0.36 0.90
CA GLY A 131 12.22 0.19 -0.33
C GLY A 131 13.35 -0.65 -0.93
N MET A 132 13.77 -0.26 -2.12
CA MET A 132 14.93 -0.81 -2.83
C MET A 132 16.24 -0.20 -2.35
N ILE A 133 16.21 1.07 -1.95
CA ILE A 133 17.37 1.89 -1.61
C ILE A 133 17.28 2.22 -0.12
N ALA A 134 18.36 2.12 0.64
CA ALA A 134 18.40 2.64 2.01
C ALA A 134 18.69 4.15 2.01
N GLU A 135 18.34 4.89 3.07
CA GLU A 135 18.54 6.36 3.09
C GLU A 135 20.00 6.74 2.83
N GLY A 136 20.96 6.04 3.46
CA GLY A 136 22.39 6.27 3.25
C GLY A 136 22.93 5.82 1.87
N GLN A 137 22.08 5.25 1.02
CA GLN A 137 22.40 4.88 -0.36
C GLN A 137 21.69 5.78 -1.38
N LEU A 138 20.88 6.75 -0.93
CA LEU A 138 20.29 7.72 -1.83
C LEU A 138 21.40 8.60 -2.44
N PRO A 139 21.31 8.96 -3.73
CA PRO A 139 22.27 9.86 -4.37
C PRO A 139 22.06 11.33 -3.98
N MET A 140 21.16 11.59 -3.04
CA MET A 140 20.85 12.91 -2.48
C MET A 140 20.48 12.75 -1.00
N GLU A 141 20.64 13.82 -0.24
CA GLU A 141 20.07 13.90 1.11
C GLU A 141 18.53 13.92 1.03
N LEU A 142 17.85 13.32 2.00
CA LEU A 142 16.38 13.25 2.01
C LEU A 142 15.72 14.65 2.01
N ALA A 143 16.35 15.63 2.66
CA ALA A 143 15.90 17.02 2.66
C ALA A 143 15.88 17.63 1.24
N GLU A 144 16.77 17.16 0.36
CA GLU A 144 16.95 17.60 -1.02
C GLU A 144 16.26 16.70 -2.04
N LEU A 145 15.41 15.76 -1.59
CA LEU A 145 14.66 14.88 -2.49
C LEU A 145 13.94 15.71 -3.57
N PRO A 146 14.10 15.39 -4.86
CA PRO A 146 13.50 16.19 -5.93
C PRO A 146 11.97 16.27 -5.86
N ASP A 147 11.41 17.42 -6.19
CA ASP A 147 9.96 17.66 -6.16
C ASP A 147 9.21 16.94 -7.30
N THR A 148 9.93 16.37 -8.27
CA THR A 148 9.35 15.57 -9.35
C THR A 148 10.01 14.20 -9.45
N PHE A 149 9.19 13.19 -9.73
CA PHE A 149 9.67 11.84 -9.98
C PHE A 149 10.70 11.77 -11.12
N SER A 150 10.51 12.52 -12.20
CA SER A 150 11.44 12.52 -13.34
C SER A 150 12.84 12.98 -12.95
N GLN A 151 12.97 13.93 -12.02
CA GLN A 151 14.28 14.36 -11.50
C GLN A 151 14.87 13.30 -10.57
N PHE A 152 14.06 12.76 -9.64
CA PHE A 152 14.47 11.67 -8.75
C PHE A 152 15.00 10.46 -9.55
N ARG A 153 14.22 9.97 -10.52
CA ARG A 153 14.61 8.86 -11.40
C ARG A 153 15.94 9.10 -12.08
N LYS A 154 16.13 10.28 -12.68
CA LYS A 154 17.39 10.62 -13.37
C LYS A 154 18.60 10.63 -12.45
N GLN A 155 18.43 11.00 -11.18
CA GLN A 155 19.52 10.97 -10.19
C GLN A 155 19.82 9.53 -9.76
N VAL A 156 18.78 8.73 -9.47
CA VAL A 156 18.93 7.31 -9.14
C VAL A 156 19.57 6.53 -10.29
N GLU A 157 19.08 6.65 -11.52
CA GLU A 157 19.63 5.94 -12.69
C GLU A 157 21.10 6.25 -13.00
N LYS A 158 21.61 7.41 -12.55
CA LYS A 158 23.01 7.80 -12.72
C LYS A 158 23.91 7.34 -11.56
N ALA A 159 23.32 7.05 -10.41
CA ALA A 159 24.04 6.57 -9.25
C ALA A 159 24.48 5.13 -9.46
N GLU A 160 25.56 4.72 -8.79
CA GLU A 160 25.89 3.31 -8.68
C GLU A 160 24.74 2.59 -7.97
N GLN A 161 24.09 1.69 -8.68
CA GLN A 161 23.00 0.91 -8.12
C GLN A 161 23.56 -0.10 -7.11
N PRO A 162 22.90 -0.31 -5.96
CA PRO A 162 23.27 -1.36 -5.04
C PRO A 162 23.27 -2.70 -5.77
N ASP A 163 24.23 -3.58 -5.44
CA ASP A 163 24.18 -4.95 -5.95
C ASP A 163 23.01 -5.71 -5.30
N HIS A 164 21.88 -5.75 -6.03
CA HIS A 164 20.67 -6.43 -5.59
C HIS A 164 20.78 -7.97 -5.64
N THR A 165 21.88 -8.51 -6.17
CA THR A 165 22.14 -9.95 -6.14
C THR A 165 22.61 -10.44 -4.77
N LEU A 166 23.10 -9.53 -3.91
CA LEU A 166 23.46 -9.82 -2.53
C LEU A 166 22.21 -9.90 -1.66
N ARG A 167 21.52 -11.04 -1.76
CA ARG A 167 20.37 -11.35 -0.92
C ARG A 167 20.80 -11.37 0.54
N ILE A 168 20.05 -10.65 1.39
CA ILE A 168 20.18 -10.81 2.83
C ILE A 168 19.88 -12.28 3.14
N ARG A 169 20.85 -12.98 3.72
CA ARG A 169 20.73 -14.41 4.01
C ARG A 169 19.49 -14.66 4.85
N THR A 170 18.61 -15.54 4.36
CA THR A 170 17.47 -16.02 5.14
C THR A 170 18.00 -16.69 6.39
N VAL A 171 17.42 -16.31 7.54
CA VAL A 171 17.85 -16.82 8.84
C VAL A 171 17.51 -18.30 8.94
N SER A 172 18.47 -19.14 9.35
CA SER A 172 18.29 -20.59 9.48
C SER A 172 17.77 -21.04 10.85
N ALA A 173 17.94 -20.21 11.89
CA ALA A 173 17.41 -20.43 13.23
C ALA A 173 17.22 -19.08 13.93
N LEU A 174 16.14 -18.93 14.71
CA LEU A 174 15.88 -17.72 15.49
C LEU A 174 16.11 -17.98 16.99
N PRO A 175 16.45 -16.95 17.77
CA PRO A 175 16.53 -17.07 19.23
C PRO A 175 15.21 -17.55 19.83
N PRO A 176 15.24 -18.25 20.97
CA PRO A 176 14.03 -18.78 21.59
C PRO A 176 13.10 -17.65 22.07
N PRO A 177 11.77 -17.87 22.07
CA PRO A 177 10.83 -16.93 22.66
C PRO A 177 10.87 -17.00 24.19
N PRO A 178 10.50 -15.92 24.92
CA PRO A 178 10.50 -15.92 26.38
C PRO A 178 9.32 -16.71 26.99
N GLY A 179 8.45 -17.26 26.15
CA GLY A 179 7.16 -17.85 26.51
C GLY A 179 6.10 -17.43 25.49
N PHE A 180 4.83 -17.71 25.79
CA PHE A 180 3.69 -17.23 25.01
C PHE A 180 2.94 -16.20 25.85
N PRO A 181 2.89 -14.93 25.42
CA PRO A 181 2.06 -13.93 26.09
C PRO A 181 0.57 -14.30 25.97
N GLU A 182 -0.28 -13.61 26.75
CA GLU A 182 -1.73 -13.84 26.75
C GLU A 182 -2.34 -13.75 25.34
N ASP A 183 -3.06 -14.79 24.94
CA ASP A 183 -3.68 -14.86 23.62
C ASP A 183 -5.03 -14.15 23.60
N ASN A 184 -5.02 -12.88 23.21
CA ASN A 184 -6.23 -12.07 23.04
C ASN A 184 -6.69 -11.97 21.57
N ARG A 185 -6.20 -12.83 20.67
CA ARG A 185 -6.57 -12.81 19.23
C ARG A 185 -8.06 -12.95 18.98
N GLY A 186 -8.79 -13.61 19.89
CA GLY A 186 -10.25 -13.73 19.83
C GLY A 186 -11.01 -12.40 19.94
N GLN A 187 -10.34 -11.31 20.34
CA GLN A 187 -10.92 -9.96 20.38
C GLN A 187 -10.83 -9.23 19.03
N CYS A 188 -10.07 -9.76 18.06
CA CYS A 188 -10.01 -9.19 16.72
C CYS A 188 -11.37 -9.33 16.01
N PRO A 189 -11.77 -8.35 15.17
CA PRO A 189 -12.99 -8.44 14.38
C PRO A 189 -13.02 -9.70 13.52
N PRO A 190 -14.22 -10.30 13.33
CA PRO A 190 -14.36 -11.44 12.45
C PRO A 190 -13.91 -11.09 11.03
N ILE A 191 -13.40 -12.09 10.31
CA ILE A 191 -12.99 -11.93 8.92
C ILE A 191 -14.21 -12.25 8.07
N PRO A 192 -14.81 -11.27 7.39
CA PRO A 192 -16.01 -11.53 6.60
C PRO A 192 -15.65 -12.37 5.36
N GLU A 193 -16.58 -13.23 4.96
CA GLU A 193 -16.48 -13.95 3.70
C GLU A 193 -16.59 -12.96 2.52
N PRO A 194 -15.77 -13.13 1.47
CA PRO A 194 -15.84 -12.23 0.33
C PRO A 194 -17.07 -12.53 -0.53
N ILE A 195 -17.73 -11.48 -1.04
CA ILE A 195 -18.84 -11.60 -1.99
C ILE A 195 -18.35 -12.27 -3.29
N HIS A 196 -17.19 -11.83 -3.79
CA HIS A 196 -16.50 -12.44 -4.93
C HIS A 196 -15.20 -13.08 -4.48
N ARG A 197 -14.90 -14.28 -4.97
CA ARG A 197 -13.63 -14.94 -4.65
C ARG A 197 -12.46 -14.03 -5.01
N SER A 198 -11.75 -13.56 -4.00
CA SER A 198 -10.56 -12.73 -4.22
C SER A 198 -9.48 -13.59 -4.90
N PRO A 199 -8.86 -13.09 -5.99
CA PRO A 199 -7.70 -13.77 -6.57
C PRO A 199 -6.45 -13.62 -5.70
N PHE A 200 -6.49 -12.78 -4.66
CA PHE A 200 -5.37 -12.55 -3.76
C PHE A 200 -5.44 -13.47 -2.55
N THR A 201 -4.32 -14.13 -2.27
CA THR A 201 -4.09 -14.88 -1.04
C THR A 201 -2.92 -14.25 -0.30
N GLY A 202 -3.13 -13.85 0.95
CA GLY A 202 -2.09 -13.25 1.79
C GLY A 202 -0.96 -14.22 2.13
N GLY A 203 0.23 -13.67 2.34
CA GLY A 203 1.43 -14.41 2.78
C GLY A 203 2.60 -14.34 1.82
N GLU A 204 3.79 -14.56 2.39
CA GLU A 204 5.07 -14.54 1.68
C GLU A 204 5.14 -15.55 0.54
N GLU A 205 4.74 -16.80 0.80
CA GLU A 205 4.74 -17.88 -0.20
C GLU A 205 3.88 -17.54 -1.42
N ALA A 206 2.67 -17.00 -1.20
CA ALA A 206 1.78 -16.60 -2.28
C ALA A 206 2.36 -15.44 -3.10
N GLY A 207 3.03 -14.48 -2.45
CA GLY A 207 3.71 -13.37 -3.14
C GLY A 207 4.87 -13.83 -4.00
N LEU A 208 5.71 -14.75 -3.48
CA LEU A 208 6.80 -15.36 -4.22
C LEU A 208 6.29 -16.23 -5.39
N ALA A 209 5.21 -16.98 -5.18
CA ALA A 209 4.57 -17.78 -6.23
C ALA A 209 4.06 -16.89 -7.37
N GLN A 210 3.42 -15.75 -7.05
CA GLN A 210 2.97 -14.78 -8.05
C GLN A 210 4.15 -14.13 -8.79
N LEU A 211 5.25 -13.82 -8.10
CA LEU A 211 6.49 -13.34 -8.74
C LEU A 211 7.01 -14.35 -9.75
N GLN A 212 7.17 -15.61 -9.33
CA GLN A 212 7.66 -16.69 -10.20
C GLN A 212 6.74 -16.93 -11.38
N ALA A 213 5.42 -16.99 -11.16
CA ALA A 213 4.44 -17.20 -12.21
C ALA A 213 4.44 -16.06 -13.25
N PHE A 214 4.47 -14.80 -12.82
CA PHE A 214 4.44 -13.65 -13.72
C PHE A 214 5.74 -13.48 -14.51
N VAL A 215 6.89 -13.59 -13.83
CA VAL A 215 8.20 -13.33 -14.44
C VAL A 215 8.68 -14.54 -15.24
N PHE A 216 8.76 -15.73 -14.65
CA PHE A 216 9.41 -16.89 -15.26
C PHE A 216 8.41 -17.92 -15.81
N GLY A 217 7.27 -18.14 -15.16
CA GLY A 217 6.30 -19.14 -15.60
C GLY A 217 5.54 -18.74 -16.88
N GLN A 218 5.13 -17.47 -16.96
CA GLN A 218 4.28 -16.95 -18.04
C GLN A 218 5.01 -15.95 -18.94
N HIS A 219 6.25 -15.55 -18.59
CA HIS A 219 7.04 -14.55 -19.31
C HIS A 219 6.32 -13.21 -19.56
N ARG A 220 5.31 -12.88 -18.74
CA ARG A 220 4.44 -11.70 -18.94
C ARG A 220 5.18 -10.39 -18.74
N ILE A 221 6.28 -10.40 -17.98
CA ILE A 221 7.17 -9.25 -17.82
C ILE A 221 7.67 -8.71 -19.17
N ALA A 222 7.86 -9.57 -20.19
CA ALA A 222 8.35 -9.15 -21.50
C ALA A 222 7.39 -8.24 -22.27
N ASN A 223 6.09 -8.24 -21.91
CA ASN A 223 5.03 -7.46 -22.55
C ASN A 223 4.34 -6.49 -21.56
N TYR A 224 4.98 -6.21 -20.42
CA TYR A 224 4.37 -5.46 -19.32
C TYR A 224 3.99 -4.02 -19.72
N LYS A 225 4.84 -3.29 -20.45
CA LYS A 225 4.59 -1.90 -20.84
C LYS A 225 3.38 -1.78 -21.77
N GLU A 226 3.19 -2.75 -22.65
CA GLU A 226 2.09 -2.80 -23.61
C GLU A 226 0.76 -3.12 -22.91
N THR A 227 0.79 -3.97 -21.90
CA THR A 227 -0.43 -4.54 -21.29
C THR A 227 -0.91 -3.80 -20.04
N ARG A 228 -0.03 -3.13 -19.29
CA ARG A 228 -0.31 -2.54 -17.95
C ARG A 228 -1.49 -1.57 -17.83
N ASN A 229 -2.03 -1.07 -18.94
CA ASN A 229 -3.18 -0.15 -18.94
C ASN A 229 -4.54 -0.85 -19.04
N ALA A 230 -4.59 -2.19 -19.15
CA ALA A 230 -5.85 -2.91 -19.16
C ALA A 230 -6.66 -2.67 -17.87
N LEU A 231 -7.99 -2.63 -18.01
CA LEU A 231 -8.90 -2.34 -16.89
C LEU A 231 -9.14 -3.57 -16.02
N ASP A 232 -9.36 -4.74 -16.62
CA ASP A 232 -9.74 -5.96 -15.90
C ASP A 232 -9.19 -7.22 -16.56
N ASP A 233 -7.87 -7.40 -16.45
CA ASP A 233 -7.19 -8.64 -16.82
C ASP A 233 -6.08 -8.96 -15.79
N TRP A 234 -6.07 -10.20 -15.28
CA TRP A 234 -5.04 -10.64 -14.33
C TRP A 234 -3.65 -10.59 -14.95
N GLY A 235 -3.50 -10.97 -16.21
CA GLY A 235 -2.20 -11.07 -16.89
C GLY A 235 -1.57 -9.77 -17.32
N SER A 236 -2.38 -8.73 -17.47
CA SER A 236 -1.96 -7.43 -17.96
C SER A 236 -0.95 -6.69 -17.08
N SER A 237 -0.79 -7.09 -15.82
CA SER A 237 0.16 -6.48 -14.90
C SER A 237 0.61 -7.48 -13.83
N SER A 238 1.66 -7.15 -13.10
CA SER A 238 2.28 -8.06 -12.14
C SER A 238 1.38 -8.50 -10.98
N LYS A 239 0.40 -7.65 -10.61
CA LYS A 239 -0.46 -7.82 -9.43
C LYS A 239 0.31 -7.94 -8.10
N PHE A 240 1.57 -7.50 -8.04
CA PHE A 240 2.41 -7.62 -6.83
C PHE A 240 2.00 -6.68 -5.67
N SER A 241 1.21 -5.64 -5.95
CA SER A 241 0.97 -4.53 -5.02
C SER A 241 0.46 -4.96 -3.63
N PRO A 242 -0.45 -5.94 -3.44
CA PRO A 242 -0.90 -6.30 -2.10
C PRO A 242 0.22 -6.92 -1.25
N TRP A 243 1.04 -7.80 -1.85
CA TRP A 243 2.18 -8.40 -1.17
C TRP A 243 3.31 -7.40 -0.89
N LEU A 244 3.52 -6.42 -1.78
CA LEU A 244 4.47 -5.31 -1.55
C LEU A 244 3.98 -4.34 -0.47
N ALA A 245 2.67 -4.14 -0.32
CA ALA A 245 2.09 -3.24 0.68
C ALA A 245 2.16 -3.82 2.11
N ASN A 246 1.90 -5.11 2.26
CA ASN A 246 2.07 -5.83 3.54
C ASN A 246 3.54 -6.28 3.79
N GLY A 247 4.42 -6.06 2.82
CA GLY A 247 5.81 -6.52 2.82
C GLY A 247 5.99 -8.03 2.90
N CYS A 248 5.00 -8.79 2.44
CA CYS A 248 5.12 -10.22 2.18
C CYS A 248 6.06 -10.53 1.01
N LEU A 249 6.23 -9.58 0.10
CA LEU A 249 7.19 -9.63 -0.99
C LEU A 249 8.16 -8.46 -0.86
N SER A 250 9.47 -8.72 -0.92
CA SER A 250 10.47 -7.65 -0.98
C SER A 250 10.53 -7.04 -2.38
N VAL A 251 10.64 -5.72 -2.44
CA VAL A 251 10.90 -5.03 -3.71
C VAL A 251 12.26 -5.46 -4.29
N ARG A 252 13.28 -5.69 -3.45
CA ARG A 252 14.61 -6.12 -3.92
C ARG A 252 14.57 -7.52 -4.52
N GLU A 253 13.71 -8.41 -4.01
CA GLU A 253 13.50 -9.73 -4.62
C GLU A 253 12.85 -9.60 -6.02
N VAL A 254 11.93 -8.65 -6.19
CA VAL A 254 11.36 -8.35 -7.52
C VAL A 254 12.44 -7.82 -8.46
N VAL A 255 13.27 -6.86 -8.02
CA VAL A 255 14.36 -6.32 -8.84
C VAL A 255 15.35 -7.40 -9.24
N ALA A 256 15.78 -8.25 -8.30
CA ALA A 256 16.67 -9.37 -8.58
C ALA A 256 16.05 -10.35 -9.60
N ALA A 257 14.74 -10.59 -9.53
CA ALA A 257 14.03 -11.42 -10.51
C ALA A 257 13.97 -10.76 -11.91
N ILE A 258 13.79 -9.44 -11.99
CA ILE A 258 13.87 -8.69 -13.25
C ILE A 258 15.27 -8.86 -13.86
N GLU A 259 16.33 -8.60 -13.09
CA GLU A 259 17.72 -8.71 -13.55
C GLU A 259 18.10 -10.15 -13.96
N GLN A 260 17.59 -11.15 -13.23
CA GLN A 260 17.76 -12.55 -13.60
C GLN A 260 17.06 -12.85 -14.93
N TYR A 261 15.81 -12.41 -15.10
CA TYR A 261 15.05 -12.59 -16.33
C TYR A 261 15.75 -11.93 -17.53
N GLU A 262 16.25 -10.71 -17.35
CA GLU A 262 16.98 -9.98 -18.38
C GLU A 262 18.27 -10.68 -18.81
N ARG A 263 18.98 -11.32 -17.87
CA ARG A 263 20.18 -12.13 -18.18
C ARG A 263 19.86 -13.44 -18.88
N GLN A 264 18.75 -14.09 -18.53
CA GLN A 264 18.42 -15.43 -18.99
C GLN A 264 17.57 -15.43 -20.28
N HIS A 265 16.77 -14.40 -20.51
CA HIS A 265 15.72 -14.40 -21.54
C HIS A 265 15.75 -13.15 -22.42
N THR A 266 15.26 -12.02 -21.93
CA THR A 266 15.23 -10.78 -22.74
C THR A 266 15.23 -9.54 -21.86
N ARG A 267 15.92 -8.51 -22.34
CA ARG A 267 15.94 -7.15 -21.78
C ARG A 267 15.31 -6.21 -22.79
N ASN A 268 14.22 -5.56 -22.41
CA ASN A 268 13.48 -4.66 -23.29
C ASN A 268 12.81 -3.52 -22.50
N ASP A 269 12.04 -2.69 -23.20
CA ASP A 269 11.30 -1.59 -22.59
C ASP A 269 10.35 -2.05 -21.48
N SER A 270 9.79 -3.25 -21.59
CA SER A 270 8.80 -3.81 -20.66
C SER A 270 9.41 -4.31 -19.36
N THR A 271 10.57 -4.98 -19.42
CA THR A 271 11.33 -5.36 -18.22
C THR A 271 11.79 -4.12 -17.45
N TYR A 272 12.30 -3.10 -18.16
CA TYR A 272 12.60 -1.80 -17.58
C TYR A 272 11.35 -1.11 -16.99
N TRP A 273 10.20 -1.17 -17.66
CA TRP A 273 9.00 -0.48 -17.20
C TRP A 273 8.48 -1.04 -15.88
N LEU A 274 8.67 -2.33 -15.58
CA LEU A 274 8.32 -2.86 -14.27
C LEU A 274 9.19 -2.24 -13.17
N TRP A 275 10.51 -2.17 -13.39
CA TRP A 275 11.43 -1.48 -12.48
C TRP A 275 11.09 0.01 -12.32
N PHE A 276 10.75 0.70 -13.40
CA PHE A 276 10.33 2.10 -13.40
C PHE A 276 9.11 2.35 -12.49
N GLU A 277 8.15 1.43 -12.46
CA GLU A 277 6.96 1.52 -11.61
C GLU A 277 7.28 1.21 -10.14
N LEU A 278 8.23 0.31 -9.86
CA LEU A 278 8.77 0.11 -8.52
C LEU A 278 9.49 1.38 -8.01
N LEU A 279 10.16 2.10 -8.90
CA LEU A 279 10.80 3.37 -8.56
C LEU A 279 9.79 4.47 -8.23
N TRP A 280 8.58 4.44 -8.79
CA TRP A 280 7.50 5.34 -8.34
C TRP A 280 7.10 5.06 -6.90
N ARG A 281 7.01 3.78 -6.51
CA ARG A 281 6.75 3.38 -5.12
C ARG A 281 7.89 3.84 -4.20
N GLU A 282 9.14 3.68 -4.63
CA GLU A 282 10.33 4.19 -3.92
C GLU A 282 10.26 5.71 -3.72
N TYR A 283 9.97 6.44 -4.79
CA TYR A 283 9.85 7.89 -4.75
C TYR A 283 8.79 8.35 -3.74
N PHE A 284 7.60 7.75 -3.78
CA PHE A 284 6.53 8.14 -2.86
C PHE A 284 6.85 7.79 -1.40
N TYR A 285 7.57 6.69 -1.13
CA TYR A 285 8.05 6.36 0.21
C TYR A 285 8.94 7.47 0.79
N TRP A 286 9.95 7.92 0.04
CA TRP A 286 10.82 9.02 0.46
C TRP A 286 10.10 10.36 0.51
N TYR A 287 9.20 10.61 -0.44
CA TYR A 287 8.37 11.80 -0.48
C TYR A 287 7.49 11.93 0.77
N ALA A 288 6.88 10.83 1.21
CA ALA A 288 6.10 10.78 2.44
C ALA A 288 6.96 11.09 3.67
N LEU A 289 8.17 10.51 3.77
CA LEU A 289 9.12 10.82 4.84
C LEU A 289 9.55 12.30 4.85
N LYS A 290 9.86 12.89 3.69
CA LYS A 290 10.26 14.31 3.56
C LYS A 290 9.13 15.26 3.96
N HIS A 291 7.91 14.99 3.51
CA HIS A 291 6.81 15.94 3.63
C HIS A 291 5.93 15.73 4.88
N GLY A 292 5.97 14.54 5.49
CA GLY A 292 5.26 14.22 6.72
C GLY A 292 3.77 14.59 6.64
N GLY A 293 3.26 15.27 7.67
CA GLY A 293 1.84 15.67 7.75
C GLY A 293 1.31 16.48 6.56
N ARG A 294 2.18 17.14 5.77
CA ARG A 294 1.76 17.85 4.54
C ARG A 294 1.25 16.91 3.46
N LEU A 295 1.61 15.62 3.49
CA LEU A 295 1.07 14.59 2.60
C LEU A 295 -0.46 14.42 2.74
N PHE A 296 -1.04 14.82 3.87
CA PHE A 296 -2.47 14.67 4.16
C PHE A 296 -3.23 16.02 4.14
N SER A 297 -2.52 17.11 3.88
CA SER A 297 -3.09 18.45 3.89
C SER A 297 -3.92 18.71 2.63
N ARG A 298 -5.05 19.40 2.77
CA ARG A 298 -5.96 19.73 1.65
C ARG A 298 -5.22 20.38 0.48
N ASP A 299 -4.37 21.36 0.78
CA ASP A 299 -3.65 22.18 -0.20
C ASP A 299 -2.33 21.50 -0.67
N GLY A 300 -2.08 20.26 -0.22
CA GLY A 300 -0.93 19.43 -0.57
C GLY A 300 0.43 20.03 -0.21
N VAL A 301 1.51 19.38 -0.66
CA VAL A 301 2.87 19.87 -0.38
C VAL A 301 3.16 21.21 -1.07
N GLN A 302 2.50 21.48 -2.20
CA GLN A 302 2.64 22.72 -2.95
C GLN A 302 1.87 23.90 -2.35
N ARG A 303 1.03 23.67 -1.32
CA ARG A 303 0.16 24.68 -0.68
C ARG A 303 -0.72 25.43 -1.67
N LYS A 304 -1.13 24.77 -2.75
CA LYS A 304 -2.03 25.33 -3.76
C LYS A 304 -3.46 25.22 -3.26
N ARG A 305 -4.09 26.37 -3.00
CA ARG A 305 -5.51 26.41 -2.63
C ARG A 305 -6.35 26.01 -3.84
N ARG A 306 -7.23 25.03 -3.64
CA ARG A 306 -8.31 24.71 -4.57
C ARG A 306 -9.65 24.91 -3.88
N PRO A 307 -10.66 25.46 -4.59
CA PRO A 307 -12.02 25.52 -4.09
C PRO A 307 -12.62 24.11 -4.17
N VAL A 308 -12.22 23.24 -3.24
CA VAL A 308 -12.81 21.91 -3.07
C VAL A 308 -13.73 21.94 -1.86
N THR A 309 -14.85 21.23 -1.97
CA THR A 309 -15.84 21.13 -0.91
C THR A 309 -16.29 19.67 -0.76
N PHE A 310 -17.18 19.42 0.19
CA PHE A 310 -17.75 18.11 0.42
C PHE A 310 -19.25 18.12 0.14
N TYR A 311 -19.66 17.34 -0.86
CA TYR A 311 -21.06 17.08 -1.18
C TYR A 311 -21.35 15.60 -0.90
N GLY A 312 -22.06 15.32 0.19
CA GLY A 312 -22.28 13.94 0.66
C GLY A 312 -22.97 13.04 -0.36
N HIS A 313 -23.94 13.55 -1.11
CA HIS A 313 -24.64 12.77 -2.15
C HIS A 313 -23.72 12.41 -3.32
N ARG A 314 -22.88 13.35 -3.80
CA ARG A 314 -21.92 13.09 -4.87
C ARG A 314 -20.86 12.08 -4.44
N PHE A 315 -20.35 12.21 -3.20
CA PHE A 315 -19.35 11.29 -2.66
C PHE A 315 -19.94 9.88 -2.53
N LYS A 316 -21.14 9.75 -1.95
CA LYS A 316 -21.83 8.48 -1.83
C LYS A 316 -22.07 7.83 -3.19
N ALA A 317 -22.56 8.59 -4.17
CA ALA A 317 -22.76 8.11 -5.54
C ALA A 317 -21.46 7.61 -6.17
N TRP A 318 -20.34 8.31 -5.97
CA TRP A 318 -19.03 7.86 -6.44
C TRP A 318 -18.59 6.57 -5.75
N CYS A 319 -18.68 6.49 -4.42
CA CYS A 319 -18.36 5.27 -3.67
C CYS A 319 -19.18 4.07 -4.13
N GLU A 320 -20.48 4.27 -4.37
CA GLU A 320 -21.47 3.25 -4.75
C GLU A 320 -21.54 2.97 -6.26
N GLY A 321 -20.75 3.69 -7.08
CA GLY A 321 -20.77 3.52 -8.53
C GLY A 321 -22.12 3.86 -9.15
N ASN A 322 -22.75 4.92 -8.67
CA ASN A 322 -24.05 5.43 -9.12
C ASN A 322 -23.96 6.87 -9.66
N THR A 323 -22.87 7.18 -10.36
CA THR A 323 -22.68 8.48 -11.04
C THR A 323 -23.20 8.44 -12.46
N GLN A 324 -23.19 9.57 -13.16
CA GLN A 324 -23.48 9.63 -14.60
C GLN A 324 -22.35 9.07 -15.50
N TYR A 325 -21.26 8.54 -14.94
CA TYR A 325 -20.07 8.12 -15.68
C TYR A 325 -19.87 6.60 -15.62
N PRO A 326 -20.28 5.83 -16.65
CA PRO A 326 -20.30 4.37 -16.58
C PRO A 326 -18.96 3.70 -16.29
N ILE A 327 -17.86 4.18 -16.91
CA ILE A 327 -16.52 3.64 -16.68
C ILE A 327 -16.03 3.86 -15.24
N VAL A 328 -16.45 4.96 -14.61
CA VAL A 328 -16.15 5.25 -13.21
C VAL A 328 -16.96 4.32 -12.32
N ASN A 329 -18.26 4.19 -12.58
CA ASN A 329 -19.14 3.29 -11.84
C ASN A 329 -18.64 1.85 -11.85
N ALA A 330 -18.29 1.33 -13.03
CA ALA A 330 -17.73 -0.01 -13.19
C ALA A 330 -16.45 -0.22 -12.35
N ALA A 331 -15.53 0.74 -12.37
CA ALA A 331 -14.34 0.69 -11.54
C ALA A 331 -14.66 0.76 -10.04
N MET A 332 -15.60 1.61 -9.62
CA MET A 332 -15.98 1.71 -8.22
C MET A 332 -16.68 0.45 -7.71
N ASN A 333 -17.48 -0.20 -8.56
CA ASN A 333 -18.11 -1.49 -8.27
C ASN A 333 -17.05 -2.59 -8.14
N GLN A 334 -16.11 -2.68 -9.09
CA GLN A 334 -14.96 -3.59 -9.01
C GLN A 334 -14.17 -3.39 -7.71
N LEU A 335 -13.91 -2.13 -7.32
CA LEU A 335 -13.20 -1.81 -6.08
C LEU A 335 -13.96 -2.31 -4.85
N ARG A 336 -15.26 -2.03 -4.73
CA ARG A 336 -16.08 -2.47 -3.59
C ARG A 336 -16.17 -3.98 -3.48
N GLU A 337 -16.27 -4.67 -4.61
CA GLU A 337 -16.49 -6.12 -4.65
C GLU A 337 -15.21 -6.93 -4.45
N THR A 338 -14.06 -6.41 -4.89
CA THR A 338 -12.80 -7.17 -4.94
C THR A 338 -11.67 -6.59 -4.10
N GLY A 339 -11.78 -5.31 -3.70
CA GLY A 339 -10.71 -4.56 -3.05
C GLY A 339 -9.56 -4.18 -3.98
N TYR A 340 -9.69 -4.36 -5.30
CA TYR A 340 -8.63 -4.05 -6.27
C TYR A 340 -9.19 -3.45 -7.55
N ILE A 341 -8.49 -2.44 -8.07
CA ILE A 341 -8.71 -1.88 -9.41
C ILE A 341 -7.37 -1.58 -10.07
N SER A 342 -7.34 -1.63 -11.41
CA SER A 342 -6.14 -1.35 -12.20
C SER A 342 -5.63 0.08 -12.01
N ASN A 343 -4.34 0.32 -12.28
CA ASN A 343 -3.79 1.67 -12.22
C ASN A 343 -4.53 2.65 -13.14
N ARG A 344 -4.94 2.21 -14.34
CA ARG A 344 -5.74 3.03 -15.25
C ARG A 344 -7.07 3.41 -14.60
N ALA A 345 -7.80 2.45 -14.04
CA ALA A 345 -9.06 2.70 -13.34
C ALA A 345 -8.88 3.67 -12.16
N ARG A 346 -7.83 3.53 -11.34
CA ARG A 346 -7.51 4.45 -10.23
C ARG A 346 -7.38 5.90 -10.71
N GLN A 347 -6.68 6.12 -11.82
CA GLN A 347 -6.51 7.46 -12.40
C GLN A 347 -7.84 8.05 -12.86
N LEU A 348 -8.70 7.24 -13.51
CA LEU A 348 -10.01 7.69 -13.99
C LEU A 348 -10.93 8.09 -12.84
N VAL A 349 -11.08 7.22 -11.84
CA VAL A 349 -12.02 7.47 -10.73
C VAL A 349 -11.56 8.61 -9.84
N ALA A 350 -10.25 8.78 -9.65
CA ALA A 350 -9.69 9.92 -8.92
C ALA A 350 -9.87 11.22 -9.70
N SER A 351 -9.65 11.22 -11.02
CA SER A 351 -9.91 12.38 -11.87
C SER A 351 -11.37 12.79 -11.80
N CYS A 352 -12.29 11.83 -11.94
CA CYS A 352 -13.74 12.01 -11.79
C CYS A 352 -14.12 12.68 -10.47
N LEU A 353 -13.62 12.16 -9.36
CA LEU A 353 -13.92 12.71 -8.04
C LEU A 353 -13.50 14.18 -7.92
N ILE A 354 -12.33 14.51 -8.46
CA ILE A 354 -11.69 15.82 -8.28
C ILE A 354 -12.26 16.87 -9.23
N ASN A 355 -12.50 16.52 -10.50
CA ASN A 355 -12.78 17.49 -11.55
C ASN A 355 -14.26 17.50 -11.95
N GLU A 356 -14.86 16.32 -12.11
CA GLU A 356 -16.26 16.18 -12.51
C GLU A 356 -17.20 16.34 -11.32
N LEU A 357 -16.85 15.79 -10.15
CA LEU A 357 -17.67 15.88 -8.94
C LEU A 357 -17.29 17.04 -8.01
N GLU A 358 -16.14 17.67 -8.26
CA GLU A 358 -15.60 18.82 -7.51
C GLU A 358 -15.41 18.57 -6.01
N LEU A 359 -15.10 17.32 -5.64
CA LEU A 359 -14.93 16.90 -4.25
C LEU A 359 -13.50 17.08 -3.77
N ASP A 360 -13.37 17.28 -2.45
CA ASP A 360 -12.07 17.22 -1.77
C ASP A 360 -11.45 15.81 -1.92
N TRP A 361 -10.28 15.79 -2.57
CA TRP A 361 -9.54 14.58 -2.94
C TRP A 361 -9.25 13.66 -1.74
N ARG A 362 -9.19 14.20 -0.51
CA ARG A 362 -8.90 13.44 0.70
C ARG A 362 -10.00 12.43 1.03
N TYR A 363 -11.25 12.70 0.65
CA TYR A 363 -12.34 11.72 0.79
C TYR A 363 -12.14 10.53 -0.14
N GLY A 364 -11.72 10.77 -1.38
CA GLY A 364 -11.36 9.71 -2.32
C GLY A 364 -10.15 8.89 -1.85
N ALA A 365 -9.12 9.57 -1.32
CA ALA A 365 -7.95 8.93 -0.75
C ALA A 365 -8.28 8.04 0.46
N ALA A 366 -9.15 8.52 1.36
CA ALA A 366 -9.63 7.76 2.52
C ALA A 366 -10.51 6.57 2.10
N TRP A 367 -11.36 6.71 1.07
CA TRP A 367 -12.12 5.59 0.53
C TRP A 367 -11.19 4.51 -0.06
N PHE A 368 -10.15 4.91 -0.77
CA PHE A 368 -9.12 4.00 -1.26
C PHE A 368 -8.37 3.33 -0.10
N GLU A 369 -8.04 4.08 0.96
CA GLU A 369 -7.46 3.53 2.18
C GLU A 369 -8.38 2.50 2.85
N GLN A 370 -9.70 2.66 2.78
CA GLN A 370 -10.61 1.63 3.29
C GLN A 370 -10.66 0.40 2.37
N GLN A 371 -10.84 0.60 1.06
CA GLN A 371 -11.22 -0.48 0.14
C GLN A 371 -10.04 -1.26 -0.42
N LEU A 372 -8.89 -0.62 -0.66
CA LEU A 372 -7.78 -1.26 -1.36
C LEU A 372 -7.12 -2.34 -0.51
N VAL A 373 -7.07 -3.55 -1.06
CA VAL A 373 -6.28 -4.66 -0.52
C VAL A 373 -4.78 -4.34 -0.53
N ASP A 374 -4.34 -3.47 -1.44
CA ASP A 374 -2.96 -3.03 -1.62
C ASP A 374 -2.68 -1.60 -1.15
N TYR A 375 -3.48 -1.10 -0.22
CA TYR A 375 -3.26 0.21 0.36
C TYR A 375 -1.84 0.35 0.92
N ASP A 376 -1.11 1.31 0.38
CA ASP A 376 0.14 1.83 0.91
C ASP A 376 0.00 3.35 1.09
N VAL A 377 0.21 3.84 2.31
CA VAL A 377 -0.01 5.25 2.68
C VAL A 377 0.73 6.22 1.76
N ALA A 378 2.00 5.93 1.44
CA ALA A 378 2.84 6.80 0.63
C ALA A 378 2.37 6.82 -0.82
N SER A 379 2.16 5.63 -1.40
CA SER A 379 1.72 5.48 -2.79
C SER A 379 0.31 6.03 -3.00
N ASN A 380 -0.63 5.75 -2.08
CA ASN A 380 -2.01 6.21 -2.18
C ASN A 380 -2.09 7.74 -2.11
N TYR A 381 -1.68 8.33 -0.99
CA TYR A 381 -1.81 9.77 -0.80
C TYR A 381 -0.88 10.57 -1.73
N GLY A 382 0.27 10.02 -2.09
CA GLY A 382 1.17 10.60 -3.09
C GLY A 382 0.52 10.68 -4.48
N ASN A 383 -0.09 9.60 -4.96
CA ASN A 383 -0.81 9.58 -6.24
C ASN A 383 -2.07 10.47 -6.21
N TRP A 384 -2.81 10.49 -5.11
CA TRP A 384 -3.98 11.36 -4.98
C TRP A 384 -3.60 12.84 -5.00
N GLN A 385 -2.54 13.26 -4.30
CA GLN A 385 -2.03 14.63 -4.40
C GLN A 385 -1.53 14.97 -5.80
N TYR A 386 -0.87 14.02 -6.46
CA TYR A 386 -0.41 14.16 -7.83
C TYR A 386 -1.57 14.45 -8.80
N LEU A 387 -2.66 13.67 -8.70
CA LEU A 387 -3.85 13.85 -9.54
C LEU A 387 -4.65 15.11 -9.17
N ALA A 388 -4.67 15.49 -7.88
CA ALA A 388 -5.30 16.72 -7.41
C ALA A 388 -4.54 17.99 -7.81
N GLY A 389 -3.32 17.87 -8.36
CA GLY A 389 -2.50 19.00 -8.79
C GLY A 389 -1.87 19.78 -7.63
N VAL A 390 -1.76 19.15 -6.45
CA VAL A 390 -1.20 19.75 -5.22
C VAL A 390 0.06 19.03 -4.71
N GLY A 391 0.51 17.99 -5.42
CA GLY A 391 1.64 17.12 -5.08
C GLY A 391 2.87 17.25 -5.99
N ALA A 392 3.49 16.12 -6.36
CA ALA A 392 4.75 16.04 -7.11
C ALA A 392 4.62 16.27 -8.64
N ASP A 393 3.95 17.34 -9.08
CA ASP A 393 3.87 17.72 -10.51
C ASP A 393 3.90 19.25 -10.73
N PRO A 394 4.80 19.79 -11.59
CA PRO A 394 4.76 21.19 -12.00
C PRO A 394 3.63 21.53 -12.98
N ARG A 395 3.01 20.54 -13.64
CA ARG A 395 2.07 20.73 -14.76
C ARG A 395 0.64 21.09 -14.37
N GLY A 396 0.33 21.19 -13.08
CA GLY A 396 -1.01 21.59 -12.61
C GLY A 396 -2.04 20.46 -12.73
N LEU A 397 -3.27 20.79 -13.11
CA LEU A 397 -4.41 19.89 -13.05
C LEU A 397 -4.36 18.77 -14.10
N ARG A 398 -4.54 17.52 -13.68
CA ARG A 398 -4.69 16.36 -14.58
C ARG A 398 -6.15 15.92 -14.64
N GLN A 399 -6.89 16.49 -15.57
CA GLN A 399 -8.23 16.03 -15.92
C GLN A 399 -8.16 15.02 -17.06
N PHE A 400 -8.77 13.85 -16.87
CA PHE A 400 -8.91 12.84 -17.91
C PHE A 400 -10.26 12.99 -18.60
N ASN A 401 -10.28 13.05 -19.93
CA ASN A 401 -11.52 12.98 -20.70
C ASN A 401 -12.06 11.53 -20.62
N LEU A 402 -13.10 11.31 -19.82
CA LEU A 402 -13.63 9.98 -19.51
C LEU A 402 -14.14 9.24 -20.75
N ASP A 403 -14.81 9.92 -21.67
CA ASP A 403 -15.33 9.31 -22.91
C ASP A 403 -14.19 8.79 -23.79
N LYS A 404 -13.14 9.59 -23.96
CA LYS A 404 -11.94 9.19 -24.71
C LYS A 404 -11.24 8.01 -24.03
N GLN A 405 -11.22 7.97 -22.70
CA GLN A 405 -10.62 6.85 -21.95
C GLN A 405 -11.47 5.57 -22.10
N ALA A 406 -12.79 5.68 -22.08
CA ALA A 406 -13.68 4.54 -22.35
C ALA A 406 -13.49 4.01 -23.78
N GLN A 407 -13.52 4.88 -24.80
CA GLN A 407 -13.27 4.48 -26.19
C GLN A 407 -11.90 3.81 -26.39
N GLN A 408 -10.88 4.24 -25.65
CA GLN A 408 -9.53 3.70 -25.79
C GLN A 408 -9.33 2.38 -25.03
N TYR A 409 -9.85 2.26 -23.82
CA TYR A 409 -9.52 1.15 -22.90
C TYR A 409 -10.67 0.17 -22.66
N ASP A 410 -11.89 0.51 -23.08
CA ASP A 410 -13.07 -0.34 -23.07
C ASP A 410 -13.93 -0.11 -24.33
N PRO A 411 -13.36 -0.27 -25.55
CA PRO A 411 -14.04 0.08 -26.81
C PRO A 411 -15.35 -0.68 -27.04
N GLU A 412 -15.46 -1.90 -26.50
CA GLU A 412 -16.63 -2.77 -26.60
C GLU A 412 -17.57 -2.66 -25.39
N GLY A 413 -17.25 -1.82 -24.39
CA GLY A 413 -18.04 -1.70 -23.16
C GLY A 413 -18.05 -2.95 -22.27
N ALA A 414 -17.14 -3.90 -22.50
CA ALA A 414 -17.10 -5.16 -21.79
C ALA A 414 -16.79 -4.99 -20.30
N PHE A 415 -15.88 -4.07 -19.96
CA PHE A 415 -15.58 -3.76 -18.56
C PHE A 415 -16.76 -3.07 -17.87
N VAL A 416 -17.37 -2.08 -18.55
CA VAL A 416 -18.56 -1.38 -18.04
C VAL A 416 -19.71 -2.35 -17.80
N HIS A 417 -20.01 -3.23 -18.76
CA HIS A 417 -21.07 -4.21 -18.62
C HIS A 417 -20.79 -5.22 -17.50
N ARG A 418 -19.58 -5.79 -17.46
CA ARG A 418 -19.18 -6.79 -16.46
C ARG A 418 -19.35 -6.31 -15.03
N TRP A 419 -19.01 -5.05 -14.75
CA TRP A 419 -19.10 -4.45 -13.42
C TRP A 419 -20.30 -3.53 -13.25
N GLN A 420 -21.33 -3.68 -14.08
CA GLN A 420 -22.62 -3.00 -13.95
C GLN A 420 -22.47 -1.47 -13.81
N GLY A 421 -21.66 -0.86 -14.69
CA GLY A 421 -21.39 0.58 -14.65
C GLY A 421 -22.58 1.45 -15.05
N GLU A 422 -23.59 0.90 -15.72
CA GLU A 422 -24.79 1.65 -16.12
C GLU A 422 -25.73 1.84 -14.94
N ALA A 423 -25.83 3.08 -14.46
CA ALA A 423 -26.76 3.48 -13.41
C ALA A 423 -28.16 3.71 -14.01
N GLN A 424 -29.19 3.06 -13.45
CA GLN A 424 -30.59 3.27 -13.88
C GLN A 424 -31.09 4.68 -13.56
N GLN A 425 -30.68 5.23 -12.41
CA GLN A 425 -31.00 6.57 -11.94
C GLN A 425 -29.72 7.23 -11.40
N PRO A 426 -28.85 7.72 -12.29
CA PRO A 426 -27.56 8.28 -11.89
C PRO A 426 -27.78 9.52 -11.03
N VAL A 427 -26.99 9.64 -9.96
CA VAL A 427 -26.99 10.85 -9.13
C VAL A 427 -26.28 11.95 -9.91
N GLY A 428 -27.04 12.99 -10.27
CA GLY A 428 -26.53 14.20 -10.90
C GLY A 428 -25.74 15.08 -9.94
N LEU A 429 -25.13 16.14 -10.46
CA LEU A 429 -24.37 17.10 -9.65
C LEU A 429 -25.25 17.89 -8.68
N HIS A 430 -26.50 18.15 -9.06
CA HIS A 430 -27.45 18.91 -8.27
C HIS A 430 -28.46 17.95 -7.63
N THR A 431 -28.81 18.22 -6.37
CA THR A 431 -30.01 17.62 -5.78
C THR A 431 -31.19 18.29 -6.45
N VAL A 432 -32.10 17.52 -7.03
CA VAL A 432 -33.29 18.01 -7.70
C VAL A 432 -34.55 17.59 -6.97
N ASP A 433 -35.61 18.41 -7.04
CA ASP A 433 -36.93 18.06 -6.51
C ASP A 433 -37.66 17.05 -7.41
N ALA A 434 -38.91 16.72 -7.06
CA ALA A 434 -39.72 15.78 -7.83
C ALA A 434 -40.05 16.26 -9.26
N ALA A 435 -39.75 17.51 -9.61
CA ALA A 435 -39.92 18.10 -10.94
C ALA A 435 -38.57 18.33 -11.65
N ASP A 436 -37.50 17.68 -11.18
CA ASP A 436 -36.13 17.83 -11.68
C ASP A 436 -35.55 19.25 -11.52
N TRP A 437 -36.12 20.08 -10.64
CA TRP A 437 -35.60 21.42 -10.37
C TRP A 437 -34.51 21.40 -9.30
N PRO A 438 -33.35 22.06 -9.50
CA PRO A 438 -32.28 22.11 -8.50
C PRO A 438 -32.78 22.71 -7.16
N ILE A 439 -32.60 21.98 -6.06
CA ILE A 439 -32.96 22.40 -4.68
C ILE A 439 -31.82 23.17 -4.00
N SER A 440 -30.73 23.48 -4.73
CA SER A 440 -29.52 24.14 -4.22
C SER A 440 -29.15 25.37 -5.03
#